data_AF-A0A7S0MYI5-F1
#
_entry.id   AF-A0A7S0MYI5-F1
#
_cell.length_a   1.000
_cell.length_b   1.000
_cell.length_c   1.000
_cell.angle_alpha   90.00
_cell.angle_beta   90.00
_cell.angle_gamma   90.00
#
_symmetry.space_group_name_H-M   'P 1'
#
loop_
_entity.id
_entity.type
_entity.pdbx_description
1 polymer ?
#
loop_
_entity_poly.entity_id
_entity_poly.type
_entity_poly.pdbx_seq_one_letter_code
_entity_poly.pdbx_strand_id
1 'polypeptide(L)'
;GAPVEINWDIGMEAGEGGAEAAPVEIDWDIGVSAEAATPGAEVVVAEEKPKSLPVRLMSADYRNRVVEELLELQAFLTVRCSEMRSATQLAVLSSAAAPKSLREASLGRVEEMLSDVSAALAQLTCRATQELLLIQASGRYAERLTATLEGKQGQEVKLKRALVDMGQKRDEILGQLAAHAAKEKAMQG
;
A
#
# COMPACT_ATOMS: atom_id res chain seq x y z
N GLY A 1 -21.65 15.12 -10.39
CA GLY A 1 -20.60 14.09 -10.55
C GLY A 1 -21.03 12.89 -9.76
N ALA A 2 -20.81 11.68 -10.26
CA ALA A 2 -21.04 10.46 -9.47
C ALA A 2 -20.10 10.47 -8.25
N PRO A 3 -20.54 9.95 -7.09
CA PRO A 3 -19.65 9.80 -5.94
C PRO A 3 -18.47 8.90 -6.33
N VAL A 4 -17.26 9.34 -6.00
CA VAL A 4 -16.06 8.49 -6.15
C VAL A 4 -16.13 7.47 -5.02
N GLU A 5 -16.72 6.31 -5.30
CA GLU A 5 -16.67 5.17 -4.38
C GLU A 5 -15.22 4.68 -4.31
N ILE A 6 -14.56 4.98 -3.20
CA ILE A 6 -13.25 4.41 -2.91
C ILE A 6 -13.49 2.96 -2.52
N ASN A 7 -13.04 2.04 -3.37
CA ASN A 7 -13.16 0.62 -3.12
C ASN A 7 -12.16 0.20 -2.03
N TRP A 8 -12.65 0.05 -0.79
CA TRP A 8 -11.88 -0.50 0.32
C TRP A 8 -11.87 -2.02 0.35
N ASP A 9 -12.75 -2.65 -0.42
CA ASP A 9 -12.72 -4.08 -0.67
C ASP A 9 -11.74 -4.32 -1.81
N ILE A 10 -10.49 -4.61 -1.44
CA ILE A 10 -9.60 -5.34 -2.32
C ILE A 10 -10.37 -6.59 -2.78
N GLY A 11 -10.80 -6.58 -4.03
CA GLY A 11 -11.86 -7.46 -4.54
C GLY A 11 -11.62 -8.92 -4.16
N MET A 12 -12.58 -9.50 -3.48
CA MET A 12 -12.67 -10.95 -3.32
C MET A 12 -14.10 -11.36 -3.63
N GLU A 13 -14.33 -11.72 -4.90
CA GLU A 13 -15.43 -12.60 -5.28
C GLU A 13 -15.35 -13.86 -4.39
N ALA A 14 -16.43 -14.11 -3.65
CA ALA A 14 -16.58 -15.30 -2.85
C ALA A 14 -16.67 -16.50 -3.79
N GLY A 15 -15.58 -17.26 -3.91
CA GLY A 15 -15.59 -18.54 -4.60
C GLY A 15 -16.42 -19.57 -3.84
N GLU A 16 -17.73 -19.57 -4.05
CA GLU A 16 -18.56 -20.78 -3.90
C GLU A 16 -18.48 -21.60 -5.20
N GLY A 17 -17.71 -22.70 -5.10
CA GLY A 17 -17.91 -23.97 -5.80
C GLY A 17 -18.35 -24.00 -7.27
N GLY A 18 -17.40 -24.39 -8.14
CA GLY A 18 -17.69 -25.39 -9.18
C GLY A 18 -17.25 -25.03 -10.61
N ALA A 19 -16.47 -25.96 -11.20
CA ALA A 19 -16.14 -26.15 -12.61
C ALA A 19 -15.00 -25.30 -13.22
N GLU A 20 -13.82 -25.93 -13.22
CA GLU A 20 -12.80 -25.98 -14.30
C GLU A 20 -12.73 -24.80 -15.29
N ALA A 21 -11.83 -23.85 -15.02
CA ALA A 21 -11.18 -23.03 -16.03
C ALA A 21 -9.77 -22.65 -15.55
N ALA A 22 -8.82 -22.64 -16.49
CA ALA A 22 -7.37 -22.53 -16.36
C ALA A 22 -6.82 -21.60 -15.25
N PRO A 23 -5.61 -21.88 -14.70
CA PRO A 23 -5.02 -21.08 -13.64
C PRO A 23 -4.75 -19.67 -14.15
N VAL A 24 -5.55 -18.70 -13.71
CA VAL A 24 -5.21 -17.28 -13.81
C VAL A 24 -4.14 -17.03 -12.76
N GLU A 25 -2.90 -16.95 -13.22
CA GLU A 25 -1.73 -16.62 -12.43
C GLU A 25 -1.92 -15.21 -11.87
N ILE A 26 -2.11 -15.12 -10.55
CA ILE A 26 -2.35 -13.86 -9.85
C ILE A 26 -0.99 -13.21 -9.60
N ASP A 27 -0.74 -12.10 -10.30
CA ASP A 27 0.43 -11.26 -10.11
C ASP A 27 0.32 -10.47 -8.79
N TRP A 28 1.13 -10.86 -7.82
CA TRP A 28 1.31 -10.16 -6.54
C TRP A 28 2.70 -9.51 -6.50
N ASP A 29 3.09 -8.80 -7.56
CA ASP A 29 4.21 -7.86 -7.53
C ASP A 29 3.96 -6.78 -6.45
N ILE A 30 4.33 -7.17 -5.23
CA ILE A 30 4.75 -6.29 -4.16
C ILE A 30 6.01 -5.65 -4.72
N GLY A 31 5.84 -4.54 -5.42
CA GLY A 31 6.92 -3.63 -5.77
C GLY A 31 7.53 -3.10 -4.48
N VAL A 32 8.46 -3.87 -3.91
CA VAL A 32 9.49 -3.34 -3.03
C VAL A 32 10.30 -2.39 -3.92
N SER A 33 9.93 -1.11 -3.90
CA SER A 33 10.82 -0.05 -4.33
C SER A 33 12.00 -0.11 -3.39
N ALA A 34 13.11 -0.67 -3.87
CA ALA A 34 14.35 -0.82 -3.13
C ALA A 34 14.99 0.55 -2.93
N GLU A 35 14.50 1.32 -1.96
CA GLU A 35 15.26 2.39 -1.34
C GLU A 35 15.98 1.81 -0.12
N ALA A 36 17.30 1.90 -0.16
CA ALA A 36 18.25 1.16 0.64
C ALA A 36 17.97 1.21 2.16
N ALA A 37 17.54 0.08 2.72
CA ALA A 37 17.54 -0.14 4.16
C ALA A 37 18.99 -0.36 4.63
N THR A 38 19.50 0.58 5.42
CA THR A 38 20.73 0.41 6.19
C THR A 38 20.49 -0.60 7.33
N PRO A 39 21.37 -1.60 7.56
CA PRO A 39 21.18 -2.57 8.63
C PRO A 39 21.75 -1.97 9.92
N GLY A 40 20.90 -1.60 10.88
CA GLY A 40 21.41 -1.21 12.20
C GLY A 40 20.54 -0.32 13.09
N ALA A 41 19.22 -0.21 12.86
CA ALA A 41 18.34 0.45 13.82
C ALA A 41 17.68 -0.62 14.70
N GLU A 42 18.17 -0.75 15.93
CA GLU A 42 17.54 -1.50 17.00
C GLU A 42 16.16 -0.89 17.27
N VAL A 43 15.09 -1.58 16.85
CA VAL A 43 13.71 -1.15 17.07
C VAL A 43 13.40 -1.39 18.54
N VAL A 44 13.62 -0.36 19.36
CA VAL A 44 13.08 -0.30 20.71
C VAL A 44 11.55 -0.25 20.57
N VAL A 45 10.89 -1.40 20.73
CA VAL A 45 9.43 -1.47 20.84
C VAL A 45 9.08 -0.89 22.21
N ALA A 46 8.87 0.43 22.25
CA ALA A 46 8.20 1.05 23.37
C ALA A 46 6.78 0.50 23.42
N GLU A 47 6.47 -0.32 24.43
CA GLU A 47 5.12 -0.75 24.78
C GLU A 47 4.29 0.44 25.30
N GLU A 48 4.02 1.42 24.45
CA GLU A 48 2.85 2.25 24.63
C GLU A 48 1.68 1.51 24.01
N LYS A 49 0.76 1.03 24.85
CA LYS A 49 -0.52 0.45 24.43
C LYS A 49 -1.11 1.35 23.34
N PRO A 50 -1.24 0.87 22.08
CA PRO A 50 -1.68 1.74 21.01
C PRO A 50 -3.04 2.30 21.41
N LYS A 51 -3.17 3.64 21.39
CA LYS A 51 -4.48 4.29 21.51
C LYS A 51 -5.35 3.62 20.47
N SER A 52 -6.28 2.78 20.93
CA SER A 52 -7.16 2.02 20.05
C SER A 52 -7.76 3.02 19.06
N LEU A 53 -7.58 2.75 17.77
CA LEU A 53 -8.18 3.57 16.73
C LEU A 53 -9.67 3.73 17.07
N PRO A 54 -10.23 4.95 16.94
CA PRO A 54 -11.60 5.21 17.34
C PRO A 54 -12.50 4.18 16.66
N VAL A 55 -13.35 3.51 17.44
CA VAL A 55 -14.21 2.38 17.01
C VAL A 55 -14.93 2.64 15.69
N ARG A 56 -15.24 3.91 15.38
CA ARG A 56 -15.87 4.34 14.13
C ARG A 56 -15.02 4.17 12.87
N LEU A 57 -13.69 4.35 12.94
CA LEU A 57 -12.80 4.14 11.77
C LEU A 57 -12.72 2.67 11.32
N MET A 58 -13.20 1.73 12.14
CA MET A 58 -13.31 0.32 11.77
C MET A 58 -14.46 0.06 10.78
N SER A 59 -15.49 0.91 10.76
CA SER A 59 -16.58 0.82 9.78
C SER A 59 -16.13 1.35 8.42
N ALA A 60 -16.32 0.54 7.37
CA ALA A 60 -16.03 0.94 6.00
C ALA A 60 -16.88 2.14 5.57
N ASP A 61 -18.17 2.13 5.90
CA ASP A 61 -19.09 3.23 5.59
C ASP A 61 -18.64 4.55 6.22
N TYR A 62 -18.21 4.51 7.49
CA TYR A 62 -17.70 5.70 8.16
C TYR A 62 -16.40 6.20 7.54
N ARG A 63 -15.47 5.30 7.14
CA ARG A 63 -14.24 5.70 6.44
C ARG A 63 -14.55 6.38 5.11
N ASN A 64 -15.44 5.80 4.31
CA ASN A 64 -15.90 6.38 3.06
C ASN A 64 -16.47 7.76 3.28
N ARG A 65 -17.34 7.90 4.28
CA ARG A 65 -17.95 9.18 4.60
C ARG A 65 -16.92 10.24 4.98
N VAL A 66 -15.93 9.90 5.81
CA VAL A 66 -14.86 10.82 6.19
C VAL A 66 -14.04 11.24 4.96
N VAL A 67 -13.71 10.31 4.07
CA VAL A 67 -12.94 10.64 2.87
C VAL A 67 -13.76 11.51 1.90
N GLU A 68 -15.04 11.22 1.71
CA GLU A 68 -15.95 12.05 0.93
C GLU A 68 -16.00 13.49 1.48
N GLU A 69 -16.20 13.65 2.78
CA GLU A 69 -16.25 14.97 3.42
C GLU A 69 -14.92 15.71 3.32
N LEU A 70 -13.78 15.02 3.42
CA LEU A 70 -12.46 15.61 3.23
C LEU A 70 -12.21 16.02 1.76
N LEU A 71 -12.68 15.24 0.79
CA LEU A 71 -12.60 15.59 -0.63
C LEU A 71 -13.50 16.80 -0.96
N GLU A 72 -14.70 16.84 -0.40
CA GLU A 72 -15.59 18.00 -0.53
C GLU A 72 -14.96 19.25 0.09
N LEU A 73 -14.37 19.12 1.28
CA LEU A 73 -13.66 20.22 1.94
C LEU A 73 -12.43 20.66 1.13
N GLN A 74 -11.67 19.74 0.55
CA GLN A 74 -10.55 20.05 -0.33
C GLN A 74 -11.00 20.84 -1.56
N ALA A 75 -12.09 20.43 -2.20
CA ALA A 75 -12.68 21.12 -3.34
C ALA A 75 -13.13 22.54 -2.96
N PHE A 76 -13.84 22.67 -1.83
CA PHE A 76 -14.25 23.96 -1.29
C PHE A 76 -13.06 24.90 -1.03
N LEU A 77 -12.02 24.41 -0.34
CA LEU A 77 -10.83 25.21 -0.01
C LEU A 77 -10.05 25.60 -1.26
N THR A 78 -9.97 24.73 -2.25
CA THR A 78 -9.32 25.02 -3.55
C THR A 78 -10.03 26.16 -4.28
N VAL A 79 -11.37 26.09 -4.37
CA VAL A 79 -12.17 27.17 -4.93
C VAL A 79 -11.96 28.45 -4.12
N ARG A 80 -11.99 28.37 -2.80
CA ARG A 80 -11.83 29.54 -1.92
C ARG A 80 -10.47 30.22 -2.11
N CYS A 81 -9.37 29.47 -2.18
CA CYS A 81 -8.05 30.01 -2.47
C CYS A 81 -8.03 30.74 -3.82
N SER A 82 -8.67 30.16 -4.84
CA SER A 82 -8.74 30.78 -6.17
C SER A 82 -9.54 32.09 -6.17
N GLU A 83 -10.66 32.14 -5.42
CA GLU A 83 -11.48 33.35 -5.26
C GLU A 83 -10.70 34.45 -4.53
N MET A 84 -10.02 34.12 -3.43
CA MET A 84 -9.27 35.11 -2.64
C MET A 84 -8.06 35.68 -3.39
N ARG A 85 -7.51 34.92 -4.35
CA ARG A 85 -6.45 35.40 -5.27
C ARG A 85 -7.03 36.22 -6.44
N SER A 86 -8.33 36.15 -6.68
CA SER A 86 -9.03 36.77 -7.79
C SER A 86 -9.74 38.06 -7.37
N ALA A 87 -9.51 39.15 -8.10
CA ALA A 87 -10.21 40.43 -7.87
C ALA A 87 -11.53 40.56 -8.65
N THR A 88 -12.11 39.45 -9.12
CA THR A 88 -13.34 39.48 -9.91
C THR A 88 -14.55 39.89 -9.07
N GLN A 89 -15.53 40.55 -9.69
CA GLN A 89 -16.78 40.93 -9.01
C GLN A 89 -17.51 39.72 -8.40
N LEU A 90 -17.45 38.56 -9.07
CA LEU A 90 -18.01 37.31 -8.55
C LEU A 90 -17.30 36.84 -7.28
N ALA A 91 -15.97 36.90 -7.21
CA ALA A 91 -15.20 36.53 -6.02
C ALA A 91 -15.49 37.45 -4.82
N VAL A 92 -15.72 38.74 -5.09
CA VAL A 92 -16.11 39.72 -4.06
C VAL A 92 -17.51 39.44 -3.52
N LEU A 93 -18.48 39.15 -4.39
CA LEU A 93 -19.85 38.82 -3.99
C LEU A 93 -19.92 37.48 -3.23
N SER A 94 -19.20 36.46 -3.72
CA SER A 94 -19.06 35.16 -3.05
C SER A 94 -18.47 35.34 -1.65
N SER A 95 -17.40 36.13 -1.52
CA SER A 95 -16.80 36.44 -0.22
C SER A 95 -17.77 37.16 0.71
N ALA A 96 -18.58 38.11 0.22
CA ALA A 96 -19.53 38.86 1.03
C ALA A 96 -20.66 37.98 1.62
N ALA A 97 -21.05 36.93 0.90
CA ALA A 97 -22.07 35.97 1.33
C ALA A 97 -21.55 34.91 2.32
N ALA A 98 -20.22 34.79 2.49
CA ALA A 98 -19.62 33.79 3.35
C ALA A 98 -19.78 34.11 4.86
N PRO A 99 -19.88 33.07 5.72
CA PRO A 99 -19.84 33.21 7.17
C PRO A 99 -18.65 34.04 7.65
N LYS A 100 -18.80 34.77 8.78
CA LYS A 100 -17.76 35.66 9.31
C LYS A 100 -16.42 34.95 9.51
N SER A 101 -16.45 33.74 10.05
CA SER A 101 -15.26 32.89 10.25
C SER A 101 -14.48 32.61 8.96
N LEU A 102 -15.17 32.50 7.82
CA LEU A 102 -14.55 32.28 6.51
C LEU A 102 -14.11 33.58 5.83
N ARG A 103 -14.76 34.72 6.15
CA ARG A 103 -14.37 36.05 5.65
C ARG A 103 -13.13 36.61 6.33
N GLU A 104 -12.98 36.35 7.62
CA GLU A 104 -11.86 36.85 8.44
C GLU A 104 -10.58 36.01 8.28
N ALA A 105 -10.69 34.81 7.68
CA ALA A 105 -9.53 33.97 7.39
C ALA A 105 -8.60 34.62 6.35
N SER A 106 -7.30 34.61 6.63
CA SER A 106 -6.28 35.05 5.67
C SER A 106 -6.07 34.00 4.58
N LEU A 107 -5.57 34.41 3.41
CA LEU A 107 -5.24 33.49 2.33
C LEU A 107 -4.27 32.40 2.80
N GLY A 108 -3.21 32.78 3.53
CA GLY A 108 -2.25 31.82 4.09
C GLY A 108 -2.91 30.80 5.02
N ARG A 109 -3.88 31.21 5.84
CA ARG A 109 -4.60 30.28 6.70
C ARG A 109 -5.45 29.27 5.91
N VAL A 110 -6.11 29.71 4.83
CA VAL A 110 -6.90 28.82 3.97
C VAL A 110 -5.98 27.83 3.22
N GLU A 111 -4.79 28.27 2.82
CA GLU A 111 -3.77 27.42 2.19
C GLU A 111 -3.19 26.38 3.16
N GLU A 112 -2.92 26.76 4.41
CA GLU A 112 -2.57 25.81 5.47
C GLU A 112 -3.67 24.77 5.67
N MET A 113 -4.95 25.19 5.76
CA MET A 113 -6.07 24.25 5.89
C MET A 113 -6.16 23.29 4.71
N LEU A 114 -5.90 23.77 3.48
CA LEU A 114 -5.88 22.93 2.29
C LEU A 114 -4.73 21.91 2.36
N SER A 115 -3.54 22.34 2.81
CA SER A 115 -2.40 21.47 3.06
C SER A 115 -2.73 20.39 4.10
N ASP A 116 -3.30 20.77 5.24
CA ASP A 116 -3.69 19.85 6.32
C ASP A 116 -4.70 18.80 5.82
N VAL A 117 -5.71 19.22 5.06
CA VAL A 117 -6.72 18.31 4.48
C VAL A 117 -6.08 17.35 3.49
N SER A 118 -5.19 17.84 2.62
CA SER A 118 -4.47 16.97 1.67
C SER A 118 -3.55 15.96 2.37
N ALA A 119 -2.88 16.36 3.45
CA ALA A 119 -2.06 15.48 4.26
C ALA A 119 -2.93 14.41 4.97
N ALA A 120 -4.08 14.80 5.51
CA ALA A 120 -5.03 13.88 6.12
C ALA A 120 -5.58 12.87 5.11
N LEU A 121 -5.94 13.31 3.90
CA LEU A 121 -6.35 12.44 2.79
C LEU A 121 -5.24 11.46 2.42
N ALA A 122 -4.01 11.93 2.24
CA ALA A 122 -2.87 11.07 1.93
C ALA A 122 -2.64 10.00 3.01
N GLN A 123 -2.73 10.38 4.28
CA GLN A 123 -2.60 9.43 5.39
C GLN A 123 -3.75 8.42 5.43
N LEU A 124 -4.99 8.85 5.25
CA LEU A 124 -6.15 7.96 5.31
C LEU A 124 -6.24 7.01 4.12
N THR A 125 -5.79 7.44 2.94
CA THR A 125 -5.92 6.67 1.69
C THR A 125 -4.65 5.93 1.30
N CYS A 126 -3.53 6.10 2.02
CA CYS A 126 -2.32 5.35 1.71
C CYS A 126 -2.48 3.87 2.03
N ARG A 127 -1.94 3.01 1.16
CA ARG A 127 -2.08 1.55 1.25
C ARG A 127 -1.74 0.99 2.64
N ALA A 128 -0.68 1.48 3.27
CA ALA A 128 -0.25 1.02 4.58
C ALA A 128 -1.32 1.25 5.66
N THR A 129 -2.00 2.39 5.67
CA THR A 129 -3.08 2.63 6.66
C THR A 129 -4.32 1.81 6.35
N GLN A 130 -4.64 1.59 5.07
CA GLN A 130 -5.76 0.71 4.68
C GLN A 130 -5.52 -0.74 5.15
N GLU A 131 -4.31 -1.27 4.91
CA GLU A 131 -3.92 -2.62 5.35
C GLU A 131 -3.93 -2.74 6.87
N LEU A 132 -3.40 -1.75 7.61
CA LEU A 132 -3.45 -1.73 9.07
C LEU A 132 -4.88 -1.71 9.60
N LEU A 133 -5.78 -0.94 8.97
CA LEU A 133 -7.19 -0.92 9.32
C LEU A 133 -7.86 -2.28 9.06
N LEU A 134 -7.52 -2.97 7.98
CA LEU A 134 -8.04 -4.31 7.69
C LEU A 134 -7.53 -5.36 8.68
N ILE A 135 -6.26 -5.31 9.05
CA ILE A 135 -5.68 -6.18 10.08
C ILE A 135 -6.39 -5.98 11.42
N GLN A 136 -6.69 -4.74 11.78
CA GLN A 136 -7.38 -4.41 13.03
C GLN A 136 -8.87 -4.72 13.01
N ALA A 137 -9.55 -4.51 11.88
CA ALA A 137 -11.00 -4.70 11.76
C ALA A 137 -11.40 -6.16 11.50
N SER A 138 -10.51 -6.99 10.94
CA SER A 138 -10.83 -8.35 10.50
C SER A 138 -9.77 -9.37 10.89
N GLY A 139 -10.08 -10.21 11.89
CA GLY A 139 -9.21 -11.33 12.28
C GLY A 139 -8.97 -12.33 11.14
N ARG A 140 -9.99 -12.60 10.31
CA ARG A 140 -9.84 -13.47 9.12
C ARG A 140 -8.86 -12.91 8.10
N TYR A 141 -8.81 -11.59 7.94
CA TYR A 141 -7.83 -10.96 7.07
C TYR A 141 -6.41 -11.19 7.60
N ALA A 142 -6.21 -10.99 8.91
CA ALA A 142 -4.94 -11.26 9.56
C ALA A 142 -4.49 -12.73 9.42
N GLU A 143 -5.39 -13.69 9.66
CA GLU A 143 -5.11 -15.14 9.51
C GLU A 143 -4.69 -15.53 8.08
N ARG A 144 -5.36 -14.98 7.06
CA ARG A 144 -4.98 -15.23 5.66
C ARG A 144 -3.65 -14.58 5.30
N LEU A 145 -3.39 -13.38 5.83
CA LEU A 145 -2.13 -12.70 5.64
C LEU A 145 -0.98 -13.52 6.25
N THR A 146 -1.18 -14.06 7.47
CA THR A 146 -0.21 -14.96 8.09
C THR A 146 0.00 -16.23 7.27
N ALA A 147 -1.06 -16.89 6.80
CA ALA A 147 -0.95 -18.10 5.98
C ALA A 147 -0.20 -17.83 4.66
N THR A 148 -0.40 -16.66 4.06
CA THR A 148 0.29 -16.24 2.83
C THR A 148 1.78 -16.02 3.09
N LEU A 149 2.13 -15.37 4.22
CA LEU A 149 3.53 -15.16 4.63
C LEU A 149 4.23 -16.49 4.90
N GLU A 150 3.58 -17.41 5.60
CA GLU A 150 4.09 -18.77 5.84
C GLU A 150 4.29 -19.54 4.53
N GLY A 151 3.35 -19.41 3.59
CA GLY A 151 3.47 -19.99 2.25
C GLY A 151 4.69 -19.45 1.50
N LYS A 152 4.90 -18.13 1.49
CA LYS A 152 6.06 -17.48 0.86
C LYS A 152 7.38 -17.89 1.52
N GLN A 153 7.41 -17.99 2.86
CA GLN A 153 8.57 -18.51 3.59
C GLN A 153 8.89 -19.95 3.18
N GLY A 154 7.87 -20.81 3.06
CA GLY A 154 8.04 -22.18 2.60
C GLY A 154 8.58 -22.27 1.16
N GLN A 155 8.14 -21.37 0.27
CA GLN A 155 8.66 -21.26 -1.10
C GLN A 155 10.12 -20.81 -1.12
N GLU A 156 10.48 -19.81 -0.32
CA GLU A 156 11.86 -19.32 -0.19
C GLU A 156 12.81 -20.46 0.20
N VAL A 157 12.43 -21.28 1.20
CA VAL A 157 13.22 -22.43 1.63
C VAL A 157 13.39 -23.46 0.50
N LYS A 158 12.33 -23.74 -0.25
CA LYS A 158 12.39 -24.67 -1.40
C LYS A 158 13.32 -24.16 -2.50
N LEU A 159 13.22 -22.87 -2.84
CA LEU A 159 14.07 -22.24 -3.86
C LEU A 159 15.54 -22.22 -3.44
N LYS A 160 15.83 -21.91 -2.17
CA LYS A 160 17.20 -21.98 -1.61
C LYS A 160 17.78 -23.39 -1.71
N ARG A 161 17.01 -24.43 -1.40
CA ARG A 161 17.46 -25.83 -1.58
C ARG A 161 17.71 -26.17 -3.05
N ALA A 162 16.78 -25.81 -3.92
CA ALA A 162 16.93 -26.05 -5.36
C ALA A 162 18.18 -25.36 -5.93
N LEU A 163 18.53 -24.16 -5.44
CA LEU A 163 19.74 -23.45 -5.83
C LEU A 163 21.00 -24.22 -5.43
N VAL A 164 21.05 -24.75 -4.20
CA VAL A 164 22.17 -25.61 -3.73
C VAL A 164 22.27 -26.87 -4.58
N ASP A 165 21.16 -27.56 -4.83
CA ASP A 165 21.13 -28.80 -5.62
C ASP A 165 21.61 -28.55 -7.06
N MET A 166 21.23 -27.42 -7.66
CA MET A 166 21.70 -27.03 -9.00
C MET A 166 23.20 -26.70 -9.00
N GLY A 167 23.71 -26.08 -7.94
CA GLY A 167 25.15 -25.86 -7.75
C GLY A 167 25.93 -27.17 -7.71
N GLN A 168 25.45 -28.14 -6.92
CA GLN A 168 26.08 -29.47 -6.83
C GLN A 168 26.05 -30.20 -8.17
N LYS A 169 24.92 -30.20 -8.88
CA LYS A 169 24.81 -30.81 -10.22
C LYS A 169 25.77 -30.16 -11.22
N ARG A 170 25.90 -28.84 -11.19
CA ARG A 170 26.86 -28.12 -12.03
C ARG A 170 28.28 -28.58 -11.72
N ASP A 171 28.66 -28.61 -10.44
CA ASP A 171 30.01 -28.99 -10.02
C ASP A 171 30.32 -30.45 -10.37
N GLU A 172 29.33 -31.34 -10.25
CA GLU A 172 29.44 -32.74 -10.66
C GLU A 172 29.65 -32.87 -12.18
N ILE A 173 28.86 -32.18 -13.01
CA ILE A 173 29.01 -32.18 -14.46
C ILE A 173 30.38 -31.62 -14.88
N LEU A 174 30.84 -30.54 -14.24
CA LEU A 174 32.18 -29.99 -14.49
C LEU A 174 33.27 -31.00 -14.10
N GLY A 175 33.10 -31.71 -12.98
CA GLY A 175 34.00 -32.79 -12.56
C GLY A 175 34.04 -33.95 -13.56
N GLN A 176 32.88 -34.37 -14.07
CA GLN A 176 32.77 -35.42 -15.08
C GLN A 176 33.44 -35.01 -16.41
N LEU A 177 33.23 -33.77 -16.87
CA LEU A 177 33.89 -33.21 -18.05
C LEU A 177 35.41 -33.18 -17.89
N ALA A 178 35.91 -32.71 -16.74
CA ALA A 178 37.35 -32.67 -16.45
C ALA A 178 37.97 -34.08 -16.44
N ALA A 179 37.27 -35.05 -15.84
CA ALA A 179 37.69 -36.44 -15.82
C ALA A 179 37.71 -37.08 -17.23
N HIS A 180 36.72 -36.76 -18.08
CA HIS A 180 36.69 -37.22 -19.47
C HIS A 180 37.85 -36.64 -20.29
N ALA A 181 38.08 -35.34 -20.20
CA ALA A 181 39.18 -34.67 -20.88
C ALA A 181 40.57 -35.21 -20.46
N ALA A 182 40.73 -35.55 -19.17
CA ALA A 182 41.95 -36.18 -18.67
C ALA A 182 42.15 -37.60 -19.26
N LYS A 183 41.08 -38.39 -19.38
CA LYS A 183 41.13 -39.73 -19.99
C LYS A 183 41.47 -39.68 -21.48
N GLU A 184 40.91 -38.74 -22.23
CA GLU A 184 41.22 -38.57 -23.66
C GLU A 184 42.69 -38.20 -23.89
N LYS A 185 43.24 -37.28 -23.08
CA LYS A 185 44.68 -36.95 -23.14
C LYS A 185 45.58 -38.15 -22.82
N ALA A 186 45.17 -39.01 -21.90
CA ALA A 186 45.92 -40.21 -21.54
C ALA A 186 45.85 -41.34 -22.58
N MET A 187 44.86 -41.33 -23.50
CA MET A 187 44.79 -42.29 -24.62
C MET A 187 45.53 -41.81 -25.88
N GLN A 188 45.79 -40.51 -26.01
CA GLN A 188 46.44 -39.91 -27.18
C GLN A 188 47.96 -39.71 -27.02
N GLY A 189 48.50 -39.89 -25.82
CA GLY A 189 49.94 -39.88 -25.54
C GLY A 189 50.46 -41.28 -25.26
#